data_AF-A0A7C1KUN9-F1
#
_entry.id   AF-A0A7C1KUN9-F1
#
_cell.length_a   1.000
_cell.length_b   1.000
_cell.length_c   1.000
_cell.angle_alpha   90.00
_cell.angle_beta   90.00
_cell.angle_gamma   90.00
#
_symmetry.space_group_name_H-M   'P 1'
#
loop_
_entity.id
_entity.type
_entity.pdbx_description
1 polymer ?
#
loop_
_entity_poly.entity_id
_entity_poly.type
_entity_poly.pdbx_seq_one_letter_code
_entity_poly.pdbx_strand_id
1 'polypeptide(L)'
;MAREREFSKIDSKIDKLKNKIKGLEDLKVSDTVFDRFTLLTLYDIVNRGYFEVLYGAVKTGKESNVFLAKDSDGQRLAVKIHRMVTSDFHAMIKYIEGDRRFSKIKKSRRSTILTW
;
A
#
# COMPACT_ATOMS: atom_id res chain seq x y z
N MET A 1 -17.35 -13.32 -17.27
CA MET A 1 -18.56 -13.15 -16.41
C MET A 1 -18.24 -12.86 -14.93
N ALA A 2 -18.00 -13.83 -14.03
CA ALA A 2 -17.82 -13.52 -12.58
C ALA A 2 -16.52 -12.74 -12.27
N ARG A 3 -15.40 -13.15 -12.88
CA ARG A 3 -14.09 -12.48 -12.71
C ARG A 3 -14.09 -11.05 -13.21
N GLU A 4 -14.79 -10.82 -14.31
CA GLU A 4 -14.93 -9.55 -15.02
C GLU A 4 -15.77 -8.54 -14.22
N ARG A 5 -16.84 -9.02 -13.57
CA ARG A 5 -17.61 -8.23 -12.59
C ARG A 5 -16.75 -7.81 -11.40
N GLU A 6 -15.91 -8.70 -10.87
CA GLU A 6 -14.96 -8.37 -9.80
C GLU A 6 -13.89 -7.37 -10.27
N PHE A 7 -13.45 -7.45 -11.53
CA PHE A 7 -12.55 -6.47 -12.10
C PHE A 7 -13.17 -5.06 -12.12
N SER A 8 -14.36 -4.95 -12.72
CA SER A 8 -15.13 -3.71 -12.80
C SER A 8 -15.42 -3.08 -11.43
N LYS A 9 -15.78 -3.87 -10.42
CA LYS A 9 -16.04 -3.36 -9.05
C LYS A 9 -14.81 -2.69 -8.44
N ILE A 10 -13.65 -3.28 -8.61
CA ILE A 10 -12.40 -2.75 -8.05
C ILE A 10 -11.97 -1.50 -8.81
N ASP A 11 -12.12 -1.48 -10.14
CA ASP A 11 -11.81 -0.29 -10.93
C ASP A 11 -12.71 0.88 -10.49
N SER A 12 -13.99 0.62 -10.23
CA SER A 12 -14.90 1.59 -9.62
C SER A 12 -14.43 2.06 -8.22
N LYS A 13 -13.89 1.17 -7.37
CA LYS A 13 -13.32 1.58 -6.08
C LYS A 13 -12.07 2.45 -6.25
N ILE A 14 -11.22 2.13 -7.21
CA ILE A 14 -10.01 2.91 -7.51
C ILE A 14 -10.39 4.30 -8.02
N ASP A 15 -11.41 4.41 -8.86
CA ASP A 15 -11.88 5.71 -9.33
C ASP A 15 -12.53 6.53 -8.21
N LYS A 16 -13.29 5.88 -7.32
CA LYS A 16 -13.75 6.54 -6.08
C LYS A 16 -12.60 7.00 -5.20
N LEU A 17 -11.51 6.22 -5.13
CA LEU A 17 -10.32 6.59 -4.37
C LEU A 17 -9.67 7.87 -4.90
N LYS A 18 -9.51 7.98 -6.22
CA LYS A 18 -8.94 9.18 -6.87
C LYS A 18 -9.72 10.44 -6.53
N ASN A 19 -11.05 10.33 -6.54
CA ASN A 19 -11.92 11.44 -6.15
C ASN A 19 -11.86 11.76 -4.65
N LYS A 20 -11.47 10.81 -3.80
CA LYS A 20 -11.47 10.95 -2.34
C LYS A 20 -10.14 11.46 -1.79
N ILE A 21 -9.02 11.03 -2.37
CA ILE A 21 -7.68 11.43 -1.92
C ILE A 21 -7.18 12.58 -2.78
N LYS A 22 -7.03 13.75 -2.16
CA LYS A 22 -6.33 14.88 -2.80
C LYS A 22 -4.84 14.53 -2.96
N GLY A 23 -4.28 14.82 -4.13
CA GLY A 23 -2.87 14.57 -4.47
C GLY A 23 -2.57 13.18 -5.04
N LEU A 24 -3.55 12.26 -5.09
CA LEU A 24 -3.34 10.93 -5.69
C LEU A 24 -3.08 10.98 -7.20
N GLU A 25 -3.63 11.99 -7.88
CA GLU A 25 -3.43 12.19 -9.32
C GLU A 25 -1.99 12.55 -9.66
N ASP A 26 -1.33 13.31 -8.77
CA ASP A 26 0.08 13.70 -8.88
C ASP A 26 1.03 12.51 -8.64
N LEU A 27 0.54 11.44 -8.01
CA LEU A 27 1.30 10.23 -7.72
C LEU A 27 1.46 9.29 -8.92
N LYS A 28 0.82 9.59 -10.07
CA LYS A 28 0.98 8.82 -11.33
C LYS A 28 2.43 8.72 -11.81
N VAL A 29 3.32 9.61 -11.35
CA VAL A 29 4.76 9.57 -11.66
C VAL A 29 5.51 8.48 -10.84
N SER A 30 4.88 7.89 -9.82
CA SER A 30 5.48 6.94 -8.85
C SER A 30 4.98 5.48 -9.00
N ASP A 31 4.63 5.05 -10.21
CA ASP A 31 3.84 3.83 -10.53
C ASP A 31 4.39 2.47 -10.02
N THR A 32 5.57 2.43 -9.39
CA THR A 32 6.22 1.18 -8.94
C THR A 32 5.69 0.58 -7.63
N VAL A 33 4.98 1.35 -6.79
CA VAL A 33 4.45 0.88 -5.48
C VAL A 33 2.93 0.75 -5.43
N PHE A 34 2.21 1.38 -6.36
CA PHE A 34 0.75 1.48 -6.34
C PHE A 34 0.09 0.37 -7.15
N ASP A 35 0.37 -0.88 -6.79
CA ASP A 35 -0.38 -1.99 -7.38
C ASP A 35 -1.86 -1.96 -6.96
N ARG A 36 -2.68 -2.73 -7.68
CA ARG A 36 -4.13 -2.78 -7.48
C ARG A 36 -4.55 -3.15 -6.05
N PHE A 37 -3.81 -4.03 -5.38
CA PHE A 37 -4.10 -4.41 -4.00
C PHE A 37 -3.73 -3.29 -3.03
N THR A 38 -2.60 -2.62 -3.27
CA THR A 38 -2.20 -1.43 -2.52
C THR A 38 -3.25 -0.33 -2.64
N LEU A 39 -3.73 -0.03 -3.86
CA LEU A 39 -4.77 0.98 -4.09
C LEU A 39 -6.07 0.64 -3.35
N LEU A 40 -6.51 -0.62 -3.39
CA LEU A 40 -7.67 -1.07 -2.61
C LEU A 40 -7.46 -0.91 -1.10
N THR A 41 -6.26 -1.22 -0.61
CA THR A 41 -5.92 -1.06 0.80
C THR A 41 -5.95 0.41 1.21
N LEU A 42 -5.40 1.30 0.39
CA LEU A 42 -5.47 2.75 0.60
C LEU A 42 -6.92 3.24 0.59
N TYR A 43 -7.77 2.71 -0.29
CA TYR A 43 -9.20 3.01 -0.29
C TYR A 43 -9.88 2.66 1.03
N ASP A 44 -9.60 1.47 1.56
CA ASP A 44 -10.17 1.05 2.84
C ASP A 44 -9.64 1.90 4.01
N ILE A 45 -8.35 2.27 4.01
CA ILE A 45 -7.74 3.13 5.03
C ILE A 45 -8.37 4.53 5.01
N VAL A 46 -8.51 5.14 3.84
CA VAL A 46 -9.10 6.48 3.72
C VAL A 46 -10.61 6.47 4.01
N ASN A 47 -11.32 5.40 3.70
CA ASN A 47 -12.73 5.27 4.10
C ASN A 47 -12.93 5.14 5.60
N ARG A 48 -11.95 4.60 6.33
CA ARG A 48 -11.96 4.54 7.78
C ARG A 48 -11.54 5.86 8.45
N GLY A 49 -11.13 6.86 7.67
CA GLY A 49 -10.78 8.20 8.17
C GLY A 49 -9.36 8.33 8.70
N TYR A 50 -8.44 7.40 8.40
CA TYR A 50 -7.06 7.50 8.88
C TYR A 50 -6.28 8.66 8.26
N PHE A 51 -6.56 9.01 7.00
CA PHE A 51 -6.03 10.21 6.35
C PHE A 51 -6.94 10.62 5.16
N GLU A 52 -6.82 11.86 4.68
CA GLU A 52 -7.60 12.39 3.54
C GLU A 52 -6.76 12.92 2.38
N VAL A 53 -5.52 13.34 2.65
CA VAL A 53 -4.59 13.83 1.63
C VAL A 53 -3.35 12.95 1.61
N LEU A 54 -2.92 12.57 0.41
CA LEU A 54 -1.65 11.89 0.19
C LEU A 54 -0.80 12.76 -0.73
N TYR A 55 0.28 13.32 -0.19
CA TYR A 55 1.23 14.11 -0.93
C TYR A 55 2.27 13.23 -1.64
N GLY A 56 3.19 13.87 -2.36
CA GLY A 56 4.30 13.21 -3.04
C GLY A 56 5.19 12.35 -2.13
N ALA A 57 5.98 11.50 -2.76
CA ALA A 57 6.95 10.66 -2.07
C ALA A 57 8.00 11.53 -1.36
N VAL A 58 8.16 11.33 -0.05
CA VAL A 58 9.24 11.92 0.76
C VAL A 58 10.53 11.14 0.55
N LYS A 59 10.42 9.81 0.42
CA LYS A 59 11.58 8.94 0.18
C LYS A 59 11.18 7.80 -0.73
N THR A 60 11.99 7.56 -1.77
CA THR A 60 11.88 6.40 -2.64
C THR A 60 13.00 5.41 -2.34
N GLY A 61 12.68 4.13 -2.35
CA GLY A 61 13.64 3.07 -2.01
C GLY A 61 13.39 1.81 -2.80
N LYS A 62 14.37 0.88 -2.76
CA LYS A 62 14.30 -0.42 -3.45
C LYS A 62 13.13 -1.27 -2.95
N GLU A 63 12.84 -1.20 -1.65
CA GLU A 63 11.86 -2.08 -0.99
C GLU A 63 10.55 -1.38 -0.65
N SER A 64 10.58 -0.06 -0.44
CA SER A 64 9.41 0.72 -0.04
C SER A 64 9.60 2.19 -0.40
N ASN A 65 8.47 2.88 -0.54
CA ASN A 65 8.42 4.33 -0.62
C ASN A 65 7.68 4.88 0.61
N VAL A 66 8.06 6.07 1.06
CA VAL A 66 7.41 6.81 2.14
C VAL A 66 6.78 8.06 1.56
N PHE A 67 5.51 8.28 1.87
CA PHE A 67 4.70 9.41 1.44
C PHE A 67 4.32 10.25 2.65
N LEU A 68 4.20 11.56 2.43
CA LEU A 68 3.59 12.44 3.41
C LEU A 68 2.07 12.35 3.23
N ALA A 69 1.33 12.22 4.32
CA ALA A 69 -0.12 12.29 4.33
C ALA A 69 -0.60 13.30 5.37
N LYS A 70 -1.88 13.67 5.27
CA LYS A 70 -2.55 14.55 6.24
C LYS A 70 -3.94 14.00 6.55
N ASP A 71 -4.29 13.99 7.82
CA ASP A 71 -5.62 13.60 8.30
C ASP A 71 -6.61 14.78 8.32
N SER A 72 -7.85 14.51 8.74
CA SER A 72 -8.93 15.50 8.80
C SER A 72 -8.66 16.62 9.81
N ASP A 73 -7.89 16.34 10.87
CA ASP A 73 -7.52 17.32 11.90
C ASP A 73 -6.30 18.14 11.46
N GLY A 74 -5.68 17.73 10.37
CA GLY A 74 -4.58 18.38 9.71
C GLY A 74 -3.20 17.97 10.18
N GLN A 75 -3.13 16.90 10.95
CA GLN A 75 -1.88 16.31 11.42
C GLN A 75 -1.15 15.61 10.28
N ARG A 76 0.18 15.74 10.29
CA ARG A 76 1.06 15.13 9.28
C ARG A 76 1.37 13.69 9.66
N LEU A 77 1.22 12.80 8.70
CA LEU A 77 1.43 11.36 8.84
C LEU A 77 2.46 10.88 7.82
N ALA A 78 3.18 9.81 8.17
CA ALA A 78 4.05 9.09 7.23
C ALA A 78 3.35 7.81 6.77
N VAL A 79 3.14 7.66 5.47
CA VAL A 79 2.56 6.46 4.86
C VAL A 79 3.68 5.71 4.15
N LYS A 80 4.08 4.56 4.70
CA LYS A 80 5.11 3.70 4.11
C LYS A 80 4.45 2.57 3.34
N ILE A 81 4.80 2.42 2.07
CA ILE A 81 4.25 1.39 1.18
C ILE A 81 5.38 0.49 0.70
N HIS A 82 5.30 -0.79 1.05
CA HIS A 82 6.24 -1.83 0.60
C HIS A 82 5.91 -2.31 -0.81
N ARG A 83 6.93 -2.50 -1.65
CA ARG A 83 6.79 -3.02 -3.01
C ARG A 83 6.51 -4.52 -2.98
N MET A 84 5.42 -4.94 -3.61
CA MET A 84 5.06 -6.36 -3.69
C MET A 84 5.95 -7.16 -4.65
N VAL A 85 6.48 -6.53 -5.70
CA VAL A 85 7.13 -7.23 -6.83
C VAL A 85 8.66 -7.20 -6.77
N THR A 86 9.26 -6.06 -6.39
CA THR A 86 10.71 -5.81 -6.54
C THR A 86 11.52 -5.85 -5.24
N SER A 87 10.87 -6.16 -4.11
CA SER A 87 11.54 -6.22 -2.80
C SER A 87 12.41 -7.47 -2.65
N ASP A 88 13.58 -7.34 -2.01
CA ASP A 88 14.50 -8.45 -1.72
C ASP A 88 14.00 -9.29 -0.52
N PHE A 89 12.91 -10.02 -0.76
CA PHE A 89 12.19 -10.77 0.26
C PHE A 89 13.05 -11.84 0.98
N HIS A 90 14.14 -12.30 0.37
CA HIS A 90 15.01 -13.31 1.00
C HIS A 90 15.76 -12.74 2.20
N ALA A 91 16.15 -11.45 2.15
CA ALA A 91 16.77 -10.78 3.28
C ALA A 91 15.76 -10.60 4.42
N MET A 92 14.51 -10.23 4.11
CA MET A 92 13.44 -10.02 5.09
C MET A 92 13.10 -11.29 5.89
N ILE A 93 13.06 -12.46 5.22
CA ILE A 93 12.76 -13.74 5.88
C ILE A 93 13.73 -14.02 7.04
N LYS A 94 15.01 -13.68 6.90
CA LYS A 94 16.02 -13.93 7.94
C LYS A 94 15.73 -13.21 9.26
N TYR A 95 15.01 -12.09 9.20
CA TYR A 95 14.63 -11.30 10.37
C TYR A 95 13.27 -11.73 10.96
N ILE A 96 12.48 -12.49 10.21
CA ILE A 96 11.19 -13.04 10.66
C ILE A 96 11.35 -14.46 11.20
N GLU A 97 12.25 -15.25 10.61
CA GLU A 97 12.48 -16.64 10.97
C GLU A 97 12.98 -16.75 12.42
N GLY A 98 12.35 -17.63 13.19
CA GLY A 98 12.63 -17.80 14.63
C GLY A 98 11.82 -16.90 15.55
N ASP A 99 11.14 -15.86 15.04
CA ASP A 99 10.25 -15.03 15.87
C ASP A 99 8.91 -15.75 16.14
N ARG A 100 8.61 -15.99 17.42
CA ARG A 100 7.40 -16.71 17.86
C ARG A 100 6.11 -16.01 17.39
N ARG A 101 6.11 -14.68 17.23
CA ARG A 101 4.96 -13.89 16.74
C ARG A 101 4.54 -14.29 15.33
N PHE A 102 5.47 -14.82 14.54
CA PHE A 102 5.30 -15.13 13.12
C PHE A 102 5.41 -16.63 12.80
N SER A 103 5.35 -17.48 13.83
CA SER A 103 5.57 -18.94 13.75
C SER A 103 4.64 -19.71 12.80
N LYS A 104 3.47 -19.16 12.44
CA LYS A 104 2.47 -19.81 11.57
C LYS A 104 2.42 -19.27 10.14
N ILE A 105 3.38 -18.43 9.76
CA ILE A 105 3.32 -17.70 8.49
C ILE A 105 3.93 -18.53 7.37
N LYS A 106 3.26 -18.56 6.22
CA LYS A 106 3.74 -19.28 5.02
C LYS A 106 5.00 -18.59 4.48
N LYS A 107 6.02 -19.35 4.10
CA LYS A 107 7.25 -18.84 3.47
C LYS A 107 7.03 -18.49 1.98
N SER A 108 6.13 -17.55 1.71
CA SER A 108 5.92 -17.00 0.37
C SER A 108 6.18 -15.51 0.35
N ARG A 109 6.66 -14.96 -0.77
CA ARG A 109 6.98 -13.52 -0.92
C ARG A 109 5.85 -12.62 -0.42
N ARG A 110 4.61 -12.88 -0.86
CA ARG A 110 3.44 -12.09 -0.46
C ARG A 110 3.22 -12.15 1.06
N SER A 111 3.32 -13.34 1.64
CA SER A 111 3.13 -13.53 3.08
C SER A 111 4.24 -12.84 3.88
N THR A 112 5.50 -12.93 3.43
CA THR A 112 6.64 -12.25 4.03
C THR A 112 6.47 -10.74 4.00
N ILE A 113 6.11 -10.15 2.85
CA ILE A 113 5.94 -8.69 2.73
C ILE A 113 4.77 -8.19 3.58
N LEU A 114 3.70 -8.98 3.73
CA LEU A 114 2.58 -8.63 4.63
C LEU A 114 2.92 -8.79 6.11
N THR A 115 3.97 -9.55 6.43
CA THR A 115 4.43 -9.78 7.82
C THR A 115 5.45 -8.74 8.25
N TRP A 116 6.29 -8.31 7.30
CA TRP A 116 7.32 -7.30 7.47
C TRP A 116 6.72 -5.94 7.86
#